data_AF-A0A939XEE2-F1
#
_entry.id   AF-A0A939XEE2-F1
#
_cell.length_a   1.000
_cell.length_b   1.000
_cell.length_c   1.000
_cell.angle_alpha   90.00
_cell.angle_beta   90.00
_cell.angle_gamma   90.00
#
_symmetry.space_group_name_H-M   'P 1'
#
loop_
_entity.id
_entity.type
_entity.pdbx_description
1 polymer ?
#
loop_
_entity_poly.entity_id
_entity_poly.type
_entity_poly.pdbx_seq_one_letter_code
_entity_poly.pdbx_strand_id
1 'polypeptide(L)'
;MSNERERIEQILHRYDEIIASMADPAIVSDGSRYLKLTKELSDIEPVVTRIHDKDRVTKELAEARELHTAADDEEMRQMAADEVASLEQELETINLDLED
;
A
#
# COMPACT_ATOMS: atom_id res chain seq x y z
N MET A 1 -7.91 -18.09 4.23
CA MET A 1 -7.31 -17.04 3.37
C MET A 1 -8.35 -16.12 2.68
N SER A 2 -9.65 -16.16 2.99
CA SER A 2 -10.63 -15.20 2.42
C SER A 2 -10.70 -13.87 3.18
N ASN A 3 -10.42 -13.91 4.49
CA ASN A 3 -10.70 -12.79 5.41
C ASN A 3 -9.77 -11.57 5.26
N GLU A 4 -8.49 -11.79 4.92
CA GLU A 4 -7.49 -10.70 4.80
C GLU A 4 -7.77 -9.83 3.57
N ARG A 5 -7.99 -10.44 2.40
CA ARG A 5 -8.36 -9.72 1.17
C ARG A 5 -9.66 -8.96 1.33
N GLU A 6 -10.68 -9.58 1.93
CA GLU A 6 -11.95 -8.91 2.23
C GLU A 6 -11.76 -7.71 3.17
N ARG A 7 -10.90 -7.82 4.19
CA ARG A 7 -10.55 -6.69 5.08
C ARG A 7 -9.87 -5.56 4.32
N ILE A 8 -8.87 -5.86 3.49
CA ILE A 8 -8.16 -4.86 2.69
C ILE A 8 -9.13 -4.14 1.75
N GLU A 9 -9.98 -4.88 1.04
CA GLU A 9 -10.99 -4.32 0.14
C GLU A 9 -11.98 -3.41 0.89
N GLN A 10 -12.40 -3.80 2.10
CA GLN A 10 -13.27 -2.97 2.93
C GLN A 10 -12.60 -1.66 3.37
N ILE A 11 -11.32 -1.71 3.75
CA ILE A 11 -10.55 -0.53 4.16
C ILE A 11 -10.39 0.43 2.97
N LEU A 12 -10.00 -0.08 1.81
CA LEU A 12 -9.86 0.72 0.59
C LEU A 12 -11.19 1.36 0.17
N HIS A 13 -12.27 0.57 0.16
CA HIS A 13 -13.60 1.09 -0.15
C HIS A 13 -14.01 2.18 0.85
N ARG A 14 -13.74 1.97 2.13
CA ARG A 14 -14.06 2.95 3.17
C ARG A 14 -13.26 4.24 3.02
N TYR A 15 -11.98 4.14 2.67
CA TYR A 15 -11.13 5.28 2.36
C TYR A 15 -11.71 6.11 1.22
N ASP A 16 -12.06 5.46 0.10
CA ASP A 16 -12.64 6.13 -1.06
C ASP A 16 -13.99 6.79 -0.73
N GLU A 17 -14.84 6.12 0.05
CA GLU A 17 -16.11 6.68 0.52
C GLU A 17 -15.91 7.94 1.37
N ILE A 18 -14.94 7.95 2.27
CA ILE A 18 -14.64 9.09 3.14
C ILE A 18 -14.15 10.26 2.30
N ILE A 19 -13.19 10.04 1.40
CA ILE A 19 -12.68 11.07 0.49
C ILE A 19 -13.82 11.65 -0.36
N ALA A 20 -14.67 10.80 -0.94
CA ALA A 20 -15.81 11.24 -1.73
C ALA A 20 -16.82 12.04 -0.89
N SER A 21 -17.10 11.59 0.34
CA SER A 21 -18.01 12.29 1.25
C SER A 21 -17.47 13.65 1.68
N MET A 22 -16.16 13.78 1.90
CA MET A 22 -15.55 15.05 2.27
C MET A 22 -15.56 16.09 1.14
N ALA A 23 -15.80 15.68 -0.11
CA ALA A 23 -16.01 16.59 -1.24
C ALA A 23 -17.44 17.16 -1.31
N ASP A 24 -18.41 16.60 -0.57
CA ASP A 24 -19.79 17.09 -0.53
C ASP A 24 -19.88 18.39 0.31
N PRO A 25 -20.32 19.52 -0.27
CA PRO A 25 -20.52 20.78 0.47
C PRO A 25 -21.42 20.65 1.69
N ALA A 26 -22.40 19.74 1.68
CA ALA A 26 -23.28 19.48 2.83
C ALA A 26 -22.51 18.90 4.01
N ILE A 27 -21.49 18.06 3.75
CA ILE A 27 -20.59 17.52 4.77
C ILE A 27 -19.62 18.60 5.27
N VAL A 28 -19.02 19.37 4.36
CA VAL A 28 -18.07 20.45 4.72
C VAL A 28 -18.75 21.51 5.59
N SER A 29 -20.03 21.81 5.32
CA SER A 29 -20.81 22.76 6.12
C SER A 29 -21.23 22.23 7.51
N ASP A 30 -21.17 20.91 7.73
CA ASP A 30 -21.44 20.26 9.01
C ASP A 30 -20.13 19.88 9.70
N GLY A 31 -19.63 20.78 10.56
CA GLY A 31 -18.36 20.60 11.25
C GLY A 31 -18.28 19.34 12.14
N SER A 32 -19.42 18.81 12.62
CA SER A 32 -19.42 17.58 13.41
C SER A 32 -19.20 16.35 12.53
N ARG A 33 -19.89 16.29 11.39
CA ARG A 33 -19.72 15.20 10.40
C ARG A 33 -18.35 15.24 9.76
N TYR A 34 -17.88 16.42 9.38
CA TYR A 34 -16.55 16.61 8.82
C TYR A 34 -15.46 16.13 9.79
N LEU A 35 -15.51 16.54 11.07
CA LEU A 35 -14.53 16.12 12.07
C LEU A 35 -14.51 14.61 12.29
N LYS A 36 -15.67 13.94 12.24
CA LYS A 36 -15.75 12.48 12.36
C LYS A 36 -15.06 11.80 11.18
N LEU A 37 -15.35 12.24 9.96
CA LEU A 37 -14.76 11.69 8.74
C LEU A 37 -13.24 11.94 8.69
N THR A 38 -12.76 13.12 9.11
CA THR A 38 -11.32 13.38 9.17
C THR A 38 -10.60 12.46 10.17
N LYS A 39 -11.19 12.21 11.34
CA LYS A 39 -10.62 11.27 12.31
C LYS A 39 -10.53 9.86 11.74
N GLU A 40 -11.63 9.39 11.17
CA GLU A 40 -11.69 8.07 10.55
C GLU A 40 -10.71 7.94 9.39
N LEU A 41 -10.56 8.97 8.56
CA LEU A 41 -9.56 9.04 7.50
C LEU A 41 -8.15 8.87 8.08
N SER A 42 -7.81 9.64 9.12
CA SER A 42 -6.49 9.56 9.77
C SER A 42 -6.22 8.19 10.41
N ASP A 43 -7.26 7.49 10.85
CA ASP A 43 -7.12 6.15 11.44
C ASP A 43 -6.81 5.08 10.37
N ILE A 44 -7.36 5.20 9.16
CA ILE A 44 -7.21 4.20 8.09
C ILE A 44 -6.14 4.54 7.04
N GLU A 45 -5.79 5.82 6.89
CA GLU A 45 -4.78 6.30 5.92
C GLU A 45 -3.42 5.61 6.05
N PRO A 46 -2.89 5.31 7.26
CA PRO A 46 -1.64 4.54 7.40
C PRO A 46 -1.73 3.14 6.79
N VAL A 47 -2.87 2.46 6.96
CA VAL A 47 -3.09 1.11 6.41
C VAL A 47 -3.21 1.16 4.90
N VAL A 48 -3.95 2.13 4.36
CA VAL A 48 -4.06 2.38 2.92
C VAL A 48 -2.70 2.68 2.29
N THR A 49 -1.88 3.50 2.96
CA THR A 49 -0.51 3.78 2.53
C THR A 49 0.31 2.49 2.47
N ARG A 50 0.21 1.64 3.49
CA ARG A 50 0.92 0.35 3.56
C ARG A 50 0.47 -0.62 2.45
N ILE A 51 -0.82 -0.61 2.11
CA ILE A 51 -1.36 -1.38 0.96
C ILE A 51 -0.75 -0.87 -0.35
N HIS A 52 -0.66 0.44 -0.55
CA HIS A 52 -0.03 1.00 -1.76
C HIS A 52 1.48 0.72 -1.82
N ASP A 53 2.17 0.73 -0.68
CA ASP A 53 3.58 0.34 -0.61
C ASP A 53 3.78 -1.12 -1.03
N LYS A 54 2.88 -2.03 -0.62
CA LYS A 54 2.89 -3.42 -1.07
C LYS A 54 2.88 -3.52 -2.59
N ASP A 55 1.98 -2.78 -3.24
CA ASP A 55 1.84 -2.78 -4.69
C ASP A 55 3.08 -2.17 -5.38
N ARG A 56 3.66 -1.12 -4.80
CA ARG A 56 4.91 -0.49 -5.29
C ARG A 56 6.07 -1.48 -5.21
N VAL A 57 6.35 -2.02 -4.02
CA VAL A 57 7.46 -2.96 -3.79
C VAL A 57 7.30 -4.22 -4.64
N THR A 58 6.07 -4.71 -4.83
CA THR A 58 5.80 -5.86 -5.69
C THR A 58 6.19 -5.58 -7.16
N LYS A 59 5.94 -4.36 -7.66
CA LYS A 59 6.35 -3.94 -9.00
C LYS A 59 7.86 -3.78 -9.11
N GLU A 60 8.47 -3.07 -8.16
CA GLU A 60 9.93 -2.89 -8.09
C GLU A 60 10.65 -4.24 -8.03
N LEU A 61 10.12 -5.20 -7.26
CA LEU A 61 10.67 -6.56 -7.18
C LEU A 61 10.58 -7.30 -8.51
N ALA A 62 9.49 -7.13 -9.26
CA ALA A 62 9.35 -7.71 -10.59
C ALA A 62 10.37 -7.11 -11.57
N GLU A 63 10.55 -5.79 -11.55
CA GLU A 63 11.52 -5.07 -12.37
C GLU A 63 12.96 -5.47 -12.04
N ALA A 64 13.31 -5.57 -10.74
CA ALA A 64 14.63 -6.00 -10.28
C ALA A 64 14.95 -7.45 -10.70
N ARG A 65 13.96 -8.35 -10.64
CA ARG A 65 14.11 -9.73 -11.12
C ARG A 65 14.27 -9.82 -12.64
N GLU A 66 13.58 -8.97 -13.39
CA GLU A 66 13.77 -8.85 -14.83
C GLU A 66 15.18 -8.36 -15.15
N LEU A 67 15.65 -7.31 -14.48
CA LEU A 67 17.01 -6.79 -14.62
C LEU A 67 18.07 -7.85 -14.31
N HIS A 68 17.91 -8.59 -13.21
CA HIS A 68 18.81 -9.68 -12.85
C HIS A 68 18.89 -10.74 -13.96
N THR A 69 17.78 -11.03 -14.63
CA THR A 69 17.71 -12.03 -15.71
C THR A 69 18.28 -11.49 -17.02
N ALA A 70 18.11 -10.20 -17.30
CA ALA A 70 18.55 -9.54 -18.53
C ALA A 70 20.00 -9.03 -18.48
N ALA A 71 20.62 -8.96 -17.29
CA ALA A 71 21.97 -8.45 -17.13
C ALA A 71 23.04 -9.40 -17.72
N ASP A 72 23.87 -8.82 -18.61
CA ASP A 72 24.93 -9.53 -19.34
C ASP A 72 26.24 -9.65 -18.53
N ASP A 73 26.47 -8.75 -17.57
CA ASP A 73 27.65 -8.75 -16.72
C ASP A 73 27.33 -9.14 -15.26
N GLU A 74 28.34 -9.70 -14.59
CA GLU A 74 28.21 -10.26 -13.25
C GLU A 74 28.00 -9.20 -12.16
N GLU A 75 28.57 -8.00 -12.34
CA GLU A 75 28.43 -6.91 -11.38
C GLU A 75 26.98 -6.42 -11.35
N MET A 76 26.39 -6.22 -12.53
CA MET A 76 24.98 -5.82 -12.67
C MET A 76 24.03 -6.91 -12.17
N ARG A 77 24.32 -8.20 -12.43
CA ARG A 77 23.54 -9.30 -11.84
C ARG A 77 23.60 -9.28 -10.32
N GLN A 78 24.78 -9.10 -9.72
CA GLN A 78 24.92 -9.07 -8.27
C GLN A 78 24.17 -7.89 -7.65
N MET A 79 24.26 -6.70 -8.26
CA MET A 79 23.50 -5.52 -7.81
C MET A 79 22.00 -5.77 -7.86
N ALA A 80 21.48 -6.35 -8.94
CA ALA A 80 20.06 -6.69 -9.05
C ALA A 80 19.65 -7.78 -8.05
N ALA A 81 20.52 -8.76 -7.75
CA ALA A 81 20.26 -9.78 -6.74
C ALA A 81 20.14 -9.18 -5.32
N ASP A 82 21.04 -8.24 -4.98
CA ASP A 82 21.01 -7.55 -3.69
C ASP A 82 19.74 -6.70 -3.55
N GLU A 83 19.32 -6.02 -4.61
CA GLU A 83 18.06 -5.26 -4.66
C GLU A 83 16.85 -6.16 -4.47
N VAL A 84 16.80 -7.30 -5.18
CA VAL A 84 15.74 -8.32 -5.02
C VAL A 84 15.64 -8.79 -3.57
N ALA A 85 16.77 -9.08 -2.92
CA ALA A 85 16.78 -9.53 -1.53
C ALA A 85 16.27 -8.46 -0.56
N SER A 86 16.62 -7.18 -0.80
CA SER A 86 16.13 -6.04 -0.01
C SER A 86 14.61 -5.87 -0.16
N LEU A 87 14.11 -5.89 -1.40
CA LEU A 87 12.69 -5.73 -1.71
C LEU A 87 11.86 -6.90 -1.18
N GLU A 88 12.40 -8.13 -1.17
CA GLU A 88 11.73 -9.29 -0.56
C GLU A 88 11.56 -9.12 0.96
N GLN A 89 12.57 -8.61 1.67
CA GLN A 89 12.47 -8.32 3.10
C GLN A 89 11.49 -7.19 3.40
N GLU A 90 11.47 -6.13 2.58
CA GLU A 90 10.50 -5.04 2.72
C GLU A 90 9.07 -5.57 2.50
N LEU A 91 8.86 -6.39 1.47
CA LEU A 91 7.56 -6.98 1.17
C LEU A 91 7.07 -7.92 2.29
N GLU A 92 7.96 -8.72 2.89
CA GLU A 92 7.63 -9.55 4.05
C GLU A 92 7.17 -8.69 5.23
N THR A 93 7.91 -7.62 5.53
CA THR A 93 7.55 -6.68 6.61
C THR A 93 6.19 -6.03 6.34
N ILE A 94 5.93 -5.60 5.10
CA ILE A 94 4.64 -5.04 4.69
C ILE A 94 3.50 -6.04 4.89
N ASN A 95 3.71 -7.31 4.51
CA ASN A 95 2.68 -8.33 4.67
C ASN A 95 2.36 -8.59 6.14
N LEU A 96 3.37 -8.65 7.02
CA LEU A 96 3.15 -8.82 8.46
C LEU A 96 2.33 -7.66 9.05
N ASP A 97 2.65 -6.42 8.68
CA ASP A 97 1.89 -5.24 9.15
C ASP A 97 0.42 -5.24 8.67
N LEU A 98 0.12 -5.91 7.56
CA LEU A 98 -1.24 -6.00 7.01
C LEU A 98 -2.02 -7.22 7.51
N GLU A 99 -1.33 -8.23 8.04
CA GLU A 99 -1.93 -9.40 8.69
C GLU A 99 -2.42 -9.12 10.12
N ASP A 100 -1.79 -8.15 10.81
CA ASP A 100 -2.19 -7.63 12.13
C ASP A 100 -3.46 -6.73 12.08
#